data_AF-A0A0R8P123-F1
#
_entry.id   AF-A0A0R8P123-F1
#
_cell.length_a   1.000
_cell.length_b   1.000
_cell.length_c   1.000
_cell.angle_alpha   90.00
_cell.angle_beta   90.00
_cell.angle_gamma   90.00
#
_symmetry.space_group_name_H-M   'P 1'
#
loop_
_entity.id
_entity.type
_entity.pdbx_description
1 polymer ?
#
loop_
_entity_poly.entity_id
_entity_poly.type
_entity_poly.pdbx_seq_one_letter_code
_entity_poly.pdbx_strand_id
1 'polypeptide(L)'
;MAKQLVILICFIGFVIGLVNSAASSGKRCTTPPLAPLRIQKVIGSCQDEIKIAIITEALNVLSEEQSLNQGKSRSKRETFTDDEKKIAGCLLQCVYRKVKAVDQNGFPTTQGLVNLYTEGVAEQGYLVATYQAVQLCLGTAYRKHTNLFEKDAHKHCDVAFDVFECVSDKIGEYCGHSP
;
A
#
# COMPACT_ATOMS: atom_id res chain seq x y z
N MET A 1 55.72 -15.96 -29.92
CA MET A 1 54.27 -16.26 -29.95
C MET A 1 53.65 -16.35 -28.55
N ALA A 2 54.20 -17.13 -27.61
CA ALA A 2 53.60 -17.30 -26.27
C ALA A 2 53.60 -16.05 -25.36
N LYS A 3 54.63 -15.19 -25.43
CA LYS A 3 54.74 -14.00 -24.59
C LYS A 3 53.67 -12.92 -24.87
N GLN A 4 53.19 -12.81 -26.12
CA GLN A 4 52.16 -11.84 -26.50
C GLN A 4 50.77 -12.25 -25.95
N LEU A 5 50.51 -13.55 -25.87
CA LEU A 5 49.24 -14.11 -25.40
C LEU A 5 49.03 -13.88 -23.90
N VAL A 6 50.10 -14.00 -23.10
CA VAL A 6 50.05 -13.80 -21.63
C VAL A 6 49.75 -12.34 -21.28
N ILE A 7 50.30 -11.38 -22.03
CA ILE A 7 50.06 -9.95 -21.80
C ILE A 7 48.60 -9.60 -22.11
N LEU A 8 48.03 -10.16 -23.18
CA LEU A 8 46.63 -9.93 -23.55
C LEU A 8 45.65 -10.48 -22.49
N ILE A 9 45.94 -11.66 -21.93
CA ILE A 9 45.11 -12.29 -20.88
C ILE A 9 45.17 -11.50 -19.57
N CYS A 10 46.34 -10.97 -19.19
CA CYS A 10 46.48 -10.12 -18.00
C CYS A 10 45.76 -8.77 -18.15
N PHE A 11 45.78 -8.15 -19.34
CA PHE A 11 45.04 -6.91 -19.58
C PHE A 11 43.53 -7.13 -19.52
N ILE A 12 43.00 -8.20 -20.12
CA ILE A 12 41.57 -8.51 -20.07
C ILE A 12 41.12 -8.80 -18.63
N GLY A 13 41.93 -9.51 -17.84
CA GLY A 13 41.64 -9.75 -16.42
C GLY A 13 41.62 -8.47 -15.57
N PHE A 14 42.45 -7.48 -15.89
CA PHE A 14 42.52 -6.22 -15.15
C PHE A 14 41.35 -5.27 -15.46
N VAL A 15 40.82 -5.26 -16.69
CA VAL A 15 39.65 -4.42 -17.03
C VAL A 15 38.36 -5.00 -16.43
N ILE A 16 38.24 -6.32 -16.30
CA ILE A 16 37.05 -6.98 -15.72
C ILE A 16 37.00 -6.79 -14.19
N GLY A 17 38.14 -6.55 -13.53
CA GLY A 17 38.20 -6.35 -12.07
C GLY A 17 37.70 -4.98 -11.59
N LEU A 18 37.57 -3.97 -12.46
CA LEU A 18 37.23 -2.59 -12.06
C LEU A 18 35.73 -2.25 -12.16
N VAL A 19 34.88 -3.17 -12.62
CA VAL A 19 33.44 -2.89 -12.84
C VAL A 19 32.51 -3.37 -11.72
N ASN A 20 33.01 -3.98 -10.65
CA ASN A 20 32.16 -4.42 -9.55
C ASN A 20 32.13 -3.44 -8.37
N SER A 21 31.04 -2.69 -8.36
CA SER A 21 30.24 -2.35 -7.18
C SER A 21 30.79 -1.26 -6.25
N ALA A 22 30.63 -0.01 -6.70
CA ALA A 22 30.13 1.02 -5.81
C ALA A 22 28.70 0.64 -5.38
N ALA A 23 28.58 -0.27 -4.41
CA ALA A 23 27.35 -0.46 -3.66
C ALA A 23 27.14 0.81 -2.82
N SER A 24 26.50 1.83 -3.41
CA SER A 24 26.05 2.98 -2.65
C SER A 24 24.94 2.50 -1.71
N SER A 25 25.27 2.35 -0.43
CA SER A 25 24.30 2.19 0.66
C SER A 25 23.57 3.52 0.95
N GLY A 26 23.24 4.28 -0.11
CA GLY A 26 22.49 5.53 -0.02
C GLY A 26 21.01 5.24 -0.13
N LYS A 27 20.18 5.89 0.70
CA LYS A 27 18.71 5.87 0.56
C LYS A 27 18.34 6.10 -0.90
N ARG A 28 17.66 5.14 -1.53
CA ARG A 28 17.27 5.23 -2.95
C ARG A 28 16.16 6.25 -3.17
N CYS A 29 15.41 6.56 -2.10
CA CYS A 29 14.45 7.64 -2.07
C CYS A 29 14.14 8.15 -0.67
N THR A 30 13.54 9.34 -0.61
CA THR A 30 12.93 9.94 0.57
C THR A 30 11.42 9.83 0.45
N THR A 31 10.79 9.18 1.43
CA THR A 31 9.34 9.15 1.55
C THR A 31 8.85 10.51 2.07
N PRO A 32 7.78 11.09 1.50
CA PRO A 32 7.23 12.35 2.00
C PRO A 32 6.81 12.18 3.47
N PRO A 33 7.17 13.11 4.37
CA PRO A 33 6.97 12.94 5.81
C PRO A 33 5.50 13.03 6.23
N LEU A 34 4.64 13.60 5.39
CA LEU A 34 3.24 13.89 5.69
C LEU A 34 2.35 13.63 4.46
N ALA A 35 1.16 13.09 4.71
CA ALA A 35 0.10 13.02 3.71
C ALA A 35 -0.32 14.44 3.27
N PRO A 36 -0.56 14.70 1.97
CA PRO A 36 -1.00 16.01 1.49
C PRO A 36 -2.26 16.53 2.22
N LEU A 37 -2.37 17.85 2.43
CA LEU A 37 -3.50 18.48 3.14
C LEU A 37 -4.88 18.09 2.58
N ARG A 38 -4.94 17.83 1.27
CA ARG A 38 -6.15 17.34 0.59
C ARG A 38 -6.55 15.95 1.09
N ILE A 39 -5.58 15.04 1.22
CA ILE A 39 -5.79 13.68 1.71
C ILE A 39 -6.18 13.69 3.18
N GLN A 40 -5.63 14.58 4.00
CA GLN A 40 -6.04 14.73 5.41
C GLN A 40 -7.53 15.11 5.54
N LYS A 41 -8.04 16.03 4.70
CA LYS A 41 -9.47 16.39 4.68
C LYS A 41 -10.36 15.23 4.23
N VAL A 42 -9.93 14.48 3.21
CA VAL A 42 -10.65 13.30 2.71
C VAL A 42 -10.71 12.21 3.78
N ILE A 43 -9.59 11.97 4.49
CA ILE A 43 -9.53 11.04 5.60
C ILE A 43 -10.51 11.44 6.71
N GLY A 44 -10.58 12.73 7.09
CA GLY A 44 -11.54 13.21 8.07
C GLY A 44 -12.99 12.93 7.67
N SER A 45 -13.37 13.28 6.43
CA SER A 45 -14.70 12.97 5.90
C SER A 45 -15.01 11.48 5.87
N CYS A 46 -14.04 10.63 5.52
CA CYS A 46 -14.23 9.18 5.50
C CYS A 46 -14.33 8.59 6.91
N GLN A 47 -13.61 9.13 7.90
CA GLN A 47 -13.74 8.73 9.29
C GLN A 47 -15.14 9.05 9.83
N ASP A 48 -15.71 10.19 9.46
CA ASP A 48 -17.08 10.55 9.85
C ASP A 48 -18.11 9.60 9.23
N GLU A 49 -17.97 9.25 7.95
CA GLU A 49 -18.84 8.29 7.26
C GLU A 49 -18.77 6.89 7.89
N ILE A 50 -17.56 6.42 8.22
CA ILE A 50 -17.37 5.11 8.85
C ILE A 50 -17.88 5.12 10.28
N LYS A 51 -17.65 6.20 11.04
CA LYS A 51 -18.19 6.33 12.39
C LYS A 51 -19.71 6.26 12.37
N ILE A 52 -20.36 6.91 11.41
CA ILE A 52 -21.81 6.82 11.23
C ILE A 52 -22.22 5.38 10.87
N ALA A 53 -21.55 4.75 9.89
CA ALA A 53 -21.86 3.39 9.46
C ALA A 53 -21.70 2.34 10.58
N ILE A 54 -20.60 2.41 11.35
CA ILE A 54 -20.36 1.54 12.51
C ILE A 54 -21.43 1.74 13.58
N ILE A 55 -21.80 2.99 13.87
CA ILE A 55 -22.86 3.28 14.84
C ILE A 55 -24.21 2.75 14.34
N THR A 56 -24.53 2.90 13.06
CA THR A 56 -25.76 2.35 12.47
C THR A 56 -25.77 0.83 12.46
N GLU A 57 -24.65 0.17 12.14
CA GLU A 57 -24.50 -1.28 12.22
C GLU A 57 -24.70 -1.78 13.66
N ALA A 58 -24.05 -1.14 14.63
CA ALA A 58 -24.24 -1.45 16.04
C ALA A 58 -25.70 -1.19 16.50
N LEU A 59 -26.35 -0.13 16.02
CA LEU A 59 -27.76 0.15 16.33
C LEU A 59 -28.72 -0.84 15.66
N ASN A 60 -28.41 -1.34 14.47
CA ASN A 60 -29.18 -2.40 13.82
C ASN A 60 -29.03 -3.72 14.56
N VAL A 61 -27.81 -4.09 14.97
CA VAL A 61 -27.57 -5.25 15.84
C VAL A 61 -28.29 -5.09 17.18
N LEU A 62 -28.25 -3.92 17.82
CA LEU A 62 -28.98 -3.66 19.07
C LEU A 62 -30.50 -3.62 18.90
N SER A 63 -30.99 -3.29 17.69
CA SER A 63 -32.43 -3.33 17.35
C SER A 63 -32.91 -4.74 17.04
N GLU A 64 -32.00 -5.63 16.60
CA GLU A 64 -32.24 -7.07 16.41
C GLU A 64 -32.02 -7.88 17.72
N GLU A 65 -31.11 -7.44 18.59
CA GLU A 65 -30.76 -8.06 19.88
C GLU A 65 -31.50 -7.43 21.09
N GLN A 66 -32.80 -7.18 20.96
CA GLN A 66 -33.68 -7.19 22.15
C GLN A 66 -33.84 -8.62 22.68
N SER A 67 -32.72 -9.26 23.02
CA SER A 67 -32.57 -10.44 23.88
C SER A 67 -31.08 -10.57 24.25
N LEU A 68 -30.74 -10.09 25.45
CA LEU A 68 -29.58 -10.45 26.29
C LEU A 68 -28.31 -9.57 26.22
N ASN A 69 -28.20 -8.72 27.25
CA ASN A 69 -27.01 -8.38 28.05
C ASN A 69 -25.61 -8.85 27.55
N GLN A 70 -24.68 -7.92 27.33
CA GLN A 70 -23.52 -7.67 28.22
C GLN A 70 -22.51 -6.70 27.59
N GLY A 71 -22.00 -5.78 28.41
CA GLY A 71 -20.81 -4.99 28.07
C GLY A 71 -19.50 -5.75 28.34
N LYS A 72 -18.43 -5.33 27.65
CA LYS A 72 -17.00 -5.42 28.05
C LYS A 72 -16.16 -4.66 27.00
N SER A 73 -15.55 -3.54 27.36
CA SER A 73 -14.18 -3.37 27.87
C SER A 73 -13.08 -3.51 26.80
N ARG A 74 -12.47 -2.37 26.46
CA ARG A 74 -11.34 -2.17 25.53
C ARG A 74 -10.03 -2.71 26.11
N SER A 75 -9.27 -3.50 25.34
CA SER A 75 -7.85 -3.79 25.63
C SER A 75 -6.97 -3.86 24.36
N LYS A 76 -6.19 -2.78 24.18
CA LYS A 76 -4.80 -2.64 23.68
C LYS A 76 -4.16 -3.69 22.72
N ARG A 77 -4.01 -3.28 21.45
CA ARG A 77 -2.81 -3.19 20.57
C ARG A 77 -1.67 -4.22 20.73
N GLU A 78 -1.61 -5.20 19.82
CA GLU A 78 -0.42 -5.68 19.09
C GLU A 78 -0.88 -6.67 17.99
N THR A 79 -0.58 -6.38 16.71
CA THR A 79 -1.30 -6.84 15.51
C THR A 79 -2.71 -6.25 15.44
N PHE A 80 -3.03 -5.52 14.36
CA PHE A 80 -4.41 -5.07 14.17
C PHE A 80 -5.33 -6.28 14.24
N THR A 81 -6.34 -6.25 15.11
CA THR A 81 -7.35 -7.31 15.13
C THR A 81 -8.04 -7.34 13.76
N ASP A 82 -8.64 -8.47 13.38
CA ASP A 82 -9.30 -8.57 12.07
C ASP A 82 -10.36 -7.48 11.88
N ASP A 83 -10.99 -7.03 12.97
CA ASP A 83 -11.91 -5.89 12.99
C ASP A 83 -11.21 -4.54 12.71
N GLU A 84 -10.02 -4.30 13.29
CA GLU A 84 -9.26 -3.07 13.03
C GLU A 84 -8.75 -3.02 11.59
N LYS A 85 -8.35 -4.17 11.02
CA LYS A 85 -8.00 -4.29 9.60
C LYS A 85 -9.21 -3.98 8.72
N LYS A 86 -10.39 -4.53 9.06
CA LYS A 86 -11.64 -4.27 8.35
C LYS A 86 -11.99 -2.78 8.36
N ILE A 87 -11.89 -2.13 9.52
CA ILE A 87 -12.14 -0.68 9.66
C ILE A 87 -11.14 0.13 8.82
N ALA A 88 -9.85 -0.18 8.90
CA ALA A 88 -8.80 0.48 8.12
C ALA A 88 -9.00 0.28 6.62
N GLY A 89 -9.36 -0.94 6.19
CA GLY A 89 -9.67 -1.27 4.80
C GLY A 89 -10.86 -0.48 4.26
N CYS A 90 -11.94 -0.36 5.03
CA CYS A 90 -13.09 0.44 4.62
C CYS A 90 -12.76 1.94 4.57
N LEU A 91 -11.90 2.43 5.47
CA LEU A 91 -11.39 3.81 5.43
C LEU A 91 -10.61 4.07 4.14
N LEU A 92 -9.68 3.18 3.81
CA LEU A 92 -8.90 3.24 2.58
C LEU A 92 -9.80 3.18 1.35
N GLN A 93 -10.80 2.30 1.35
CA GLN A 93 -11.76 2.20 0.25
C GLN A 93 -12.57 3.49 0.05
N CYS A 94 -12.99 4.15 1.14
CA CYS A 94 -13.63 5.46 1.06
C CYS A 94 -12.69 6.51 0.47
N VAL A 95 -11.43 6.57 0.93
CA VAL A 95 -10.42 7.49 0.40
C VAL A 95 -10.23 7.25 -1.09
N TYR A 96 -10.05 6.00 -1.51
CA TYR A 96 -9.86 5.64 -2.92
C TYR A 96 -11.06 6.07 -3.78
N ARG A 97 -12.30 5.89 -3.31
CA ARG A 97 -13.48 6.39 -4.02
C ARG A 97 -13.47 7.91 -4.15
N LYS A 98 -13.23 8.64 -3.06
CA LYS A 98 -13.27 10.12 -3.05
C LYS A 98 -12.15 10.76 -3.87
N VAL A 99 -10.98 10.11 -3.94
CA VAL A 99 -9.86 10.58 -4.78
C VAL A 99 -9.91 10.03 -6.21
N LYS A 100 -10.97 9.30 -6.58
CA LYS A 100 -11.14 8.66 -7.90
C LYS A 100 -9.99 7.70 -8.24
N ALA A 101 -9.51 6.98 -7.24
CA ALA A 101 -8.48 5.96 -7.39
C ALA A 101 -9.04 4.55 -7.67
N VAL A 102 -10.36 4.41 -7.80
CA VAL A 102 -11.03 3.14 -8.14
C VAL A 102 -11.72 3.18 -9.50
N ASP A 103 -11.99 2.01 -10.07
CA ASP A 103 -12.79 1.82 -11.27
C ASP A 103 -14.31 1.86 -10.99
N GLN A 104 -15.12 1.58 -12.01
CA GLN A 104 -16.59 1.58 -11.91
C GLN A 104 -17.14 0.52 -10.95
N ASN A 105 -16.38 -0.55 -10.74
CA ASN A 105 -16.71 -1.63 -9.82
C ASN A 105 -16.20 -1.36 -8.40
N GLY A 106 -15.45 -0.27 -8.19
CA GLY A 106 -14.86 0.06 -6.91
C GLY A 106 -13.51 -0.63 -6.65
N PHE A 107 -12.85 -1.20 -7.65
CA PHE A 107 -11.50 -1.74 -7.50
C PHE A 107 -10.43 -0.68 -7.69
N PRO A 108 -9.38 -0.66 -6.86
CA PRO A 108 -8.29 0.30 -7.02
C PRO A 108 -7.60 0.16 -8.39
N THR A 109 -7.22 1.27 -9.00
CA THR A 109 -6.58 1.32 -10.32
C THR A 109 -5.14 1.80 -10.22
N THR A 110 -4.27 1.35 -11.14
CA THR A 110 -2.86 1.77 -11.13
C THR A 110 -2.72 3.28 -11.21
N GLN A 111 -3.37 3.91 -12.19
CA GLN A 111 -3.29 5.35 -12.40
C GLN A 111 -3.81 6.12 -11.18
N GLY A 112 -4.93 5.67 -10.62
CA GLY A 112 -5.55 6.25 -9.44
C GLY A 112 -4.64 6.23 -8.21
N LEU A 113 -4.08 5.06 -7.91
CA LEU A 113 -3.20 4.89 -6.75
C LEU A 113 -1.85 5.60 -6.95
N VAL A 114 -1.24 5.52 -8.12
CA VAL A 114 0.01 6.25 -8.38
C VAL A 114 -0.22 7.74 -8.13
N ASN A 115 -1.26 8.32 -8.71
CA ASN A 115 -1.60 9.73 -8.48
C ASN A 115 -1.82 10.05 -7.00
N LEU A 116 -2.49 9.18 -6.25
CA LEU A 116 -2.72 9.35 -4.81
C LEU A 116 -1.41 9.40 -4.01
N TYR A 117 -0.48 8.48 -4.27
CA TYR A 117 0.78 8.39 -3.52
C TYR A 117 1.80 9.45 -3.94
N THR A 118 1.75 9.91 -5.19
CA THR A 118 2.72 10.87 -5.74
C THR A 118 2.23 12.32 -5.75
N GLU A 119 1.00 12.61 -5.30
CA GLU A 119 0.47 13.98 -5.25
C GLU A 119 1.39 14.88 -4.43
N GLY A 120 1.98 15.89 -5.08
CA GLY A 120 2.89 16.85 -4.42
C GLY A 120 4.32 16.33 -4.19
N VAL A 121 4.68 15.16 -4.73
CA VAL A 121 6.04 14.59 -4.60
C VAL A 121 6.88 14.94 -5.83
N ALA A 122 8.03 15.58 -5.61
CA ALA A 122 8.98 15.93 -6.68
C ALA A 122 10.11 14.90 -6.84
N GLU A 123 10.27 13.98 -5.89
CA GLU A 123 11.42 13.09 -5.87
C GLU A 123 11.26 11.89 -6.81
N GLN A 124 12.11 11.84 -7.83
CA GLN A 124 11.99 10.85 -8.91
C GLN A 124 12.14 9.40 -8.44
N GLY A 125 13.01 9.13 -7.45
CA GLY A 125 13.18 7.79 -6.88
C GLY A 125 11.87 7.26 -6.28
N TYR A 126 11.19 8.10 -5.50
CA TYR A 126 9.90 7.79 -4.91
C TYR A 126 8.80 7.58 -5.97
N LEU A 127 8.78 8.38 -7.04
CA LEU A 127 7.80 8.22 -8.14
C LEU A 127 7.94 6.85 -8.82
N VAL A 128 9.18 6.44 -9.12
CA VAL A 128 9.47 5.14 -9.73
C VAL A 128 9.12 3.99 -8.79
N ALA A 129 9.52 4.10 -7.52
CA ALA A 129 9.19 3.12 -6.47
C ALA A 129 7.68 2.89 -6.37
N THR A 130 6.92 4.00 -6.30
CA THR A 130 5.47 3.99 -6.19
C THR A 130 4.83 3.31 -7.40
N TYR A 131 5.23 3.68 -8.62
CA TYR A 131 4.67 3.08 -9.83
C TYR A 131 4.88 1.57 -9.89
N GLN A 132 6.10 1.12 -9.58
CA GLN A 132 6.45 -0.30 -9.57
C GLN A 132 5.70 -1.08 -8.49
N ALA A 133 5.64 -0.52 -7.27
CA ALA A 133 4.92 -1.10 -6.15
C ALA A 133 3.43 -1.28 -6.47
N VAL A 134 2.77 -0.22 -6.97
CA VAL A 134 1.33 -0.25 -7.30
C VAL A 134 1.02 -1.31 -8.36
N GLN A 135 1.81 -1.38 -9.44
CA GLN A 135 1.60 -2.40 -10.49
C GLN A 135 1.70 -3.84 -9.93
N LEU A 136 2.73 -4.10 -9.13
CA LEU A 136 2.94 -5.42 -8.52
C LEU A 136 1.81 -5.80 -7.56
N CYS A 137 1.42 -4.86 -6.69
CA CYS A 137 0.47 -5.11 -5.62
C CYS A 137 -0.96 -5.28 -6.15
N LEU A 138 -1.36 -4.49 -7.15
CA LEU A 138 -2.66 -4.69 -7.81
C LEU A 138 -2.76 -6.05 -8.49
N GLY A 139 -1.73 -6.45 -9.24
CA GLY A 139 -1.69 -7.77 -9.86
C GLY A 139 -1.76 -8.92 -8.83
N THR A 140 -1.24 -8.71 -7.64
CA THR A 140 -1.30 -9.70 -6.54
C THR A 140 -2.67 -9.72 -5.87
N ALA A 141 -3.24 -8.55 -5.56
CA ALA A 141 -4.57 -8.43 -4.98
C ALA A 141 -5.66 -9.02 -5.89
N TYR A 142 -5.64 -8.74 -7.20
CA TYR A 142 -6.61 -9.31 -8.13
C TYR A 142 -6.54 -10.84 -8.23
N ARG A 143 -5.34 -11.42 -8.09
CA ARG A 143 -5.16 -12.89 -8.06
C ARG A 143 -5.59 -13.51 -6.74
N LYS A 144 -5.43 -12.79 -5.63
CA LYS A 144 -5.91 -13.23 -4.31
C LYS A 144 -7.43 -13.21 -4.24
N HIS A 145 -8.06 -12.26 -4.93
CA HIS A 145 -9.49 -12.02 -4.86
C HIS A 145 -10.24 -12.40 -6.15
N THR A 146 -9.72 -13.30 -6.99
CA THR A 146 -10.27 -13.55 -8.36
C THR A 146 -11.71 -14.09 -8.39
N ASN A 147 -12.26 -14.53 -7.25
CA ASN A 147 -13.67 -14.90 -7.06
C ASN A 147 -14.55 -13.73 -6.56
N LEU A 148 -14.34 -12.53 -7.12
CA LEU A 148 -14.96 -11.26 -6.71
C LEU A 148 -16.38 -11.00 -7.27
N PHE A 149 -17.07 -12.02 -7.78
CA PHE A 149 -18.42 -11.88 -8.34
C PHE A 149 -19.54 -11.62 -7.32
N GLU A 150 -19.19 -11.50 -6.04
CA GLU A 150 -20.13 -11.16 -4.97
C GLU A 150 -19.97 -9.68 -4.63
N LYS A 151 -21.06 -8.92 -4.77
CA LYS A 151 -21.17 -7.47 -4.50
C LYS A 151 -21.08 -7.15 -3.00
N ASP A 152 -20.28 -7.89 -2.24
CA ASP A 152 -20.12 -7.65 -0.82
C ASP A 152 -19.24 -6.44 -0.64
N ALA A 153 -19.82 -5.35 -0.11
CA ALA A 153 -19.12 -4.12 0.20
C ALA A 153 -17.86 -4.37 1.06
N HIS A 154 -17.87 -5.43 1.87
CA HIS A 154 -16.76 -5.88 2.69
C HIS A 154 -15.54 -6.34 1.88
N LYS A 155 -15.72 -7.03 0.74
CA LYS A 155 -14.60 -7.50 -0.08
C LYS A 155 -13.78 -6.34 -0.68
N HIS A 156 -14.43 -5.20 -0.92
CA HIS A 156 -13.71 -4.00 -1.37
C HIS A 156 -12.85 -3.37 -0.27
N CYS A 157 -13.26 -3.48 1.01
CA CYS A 157 -12.45 -3.03 2.14
C CYS A 157 -11.18 -3.89 2.29
N ASP A 158 -11.32 -5.21 2.15
CA ASP A 158 -10.19 -6.14 2.25
C ASP A 158 -9.16 -5.92 1.14
N VAL A 159 -9.63 -5.77 -0.10
CA VAL A 159 -8.77 -5.46 -1.25
C VAL A 159 -8.06 -4.12 -1.05
N ALA A 160 -8.74 -3.09 -0.53
CA ALA A 160 -8.13 -1.79 -0.28
C ALA A 160 -7.02 -1.87 0.77
N PHE A 161 -7.24 -2.64 1.86
CA PHE A 161 -6.23 -2.87 2.88
C PHE A 161 -5.01 -3.64 2.34
N ASP A 162 -5.24 -4.77 1.68
CA ASP A 162 -4.19 -5.63 1.10
C ASP A 162 -3.30 -4.84 0.13
N VAL A 163 -3.90 -4.00 -0.72
CA VAL A 163 -3.17 -3.18 -1.68
C VAL A 163 -2.35 -2.10 -0.97
N PHE A 164 -2.93 -1.43 0.03
CA PHE A 164 -2.22 -0.41 0.81
C PHE A 164 -1.00 -0.97 1.54
N GLU A 165 -1.15 -2.12 2.22
CA GLU A 165 -0.08 -2.79 2.95
C GLU A 165 1.05 -3.16 1.99
N CYS A 166 0.73 -3.88 0.92
CA CYS A 166 1.70 -4.29 -0.09
C CYS A 166 2.46 -3.10 -0.71
N VAL A 167 1.75 -2.02 -1.09
CA VAL A 167 2.39 -0.85 -1.71
C VAL A 167 3.33 -0.16 -0.72
N SER A 168 2.89 -0.01 0.53
CA SER A 168 3.68 0.63 1.58
C SER A 168 4.96 -0.16 1.87
N ASP A 169 4.86 -1.49 1.96
CA ASP A 169 6.02 -2.38 2.14
C ASP A 169 7.00 -2.28 0.96
N LYS A 170 6.50 -2.33 -0.28
CA LYS A 170 7.36 -2.27 -1.46
C LYS A 170 8.05 -0.93 -1.65
N ILE A 171 7.39 0.18 -1.30
CA ILE A 171 8.03 1.49 -1.27
C ILE A 171 9.09 1.54 -0.16
N GLY A 172 8.79 1.00 1.03
CA GLY A 172 9.73 0.91 2.15
C GLY A 172 11.00 0.14 1.79
N GLU A 173 10.83 -1.08 1.26
CA GLU A 173 11.92 -1.93 0.76
C GLU A 173 12.75 -1.20 -0.30
N TYR A 174 12.11 -0.53 -1.25
CA TYR A 174 12.80 0.17 -2.32
C TYR A 174 13.59 1.39 -1.79
N CYS A 175 12.99 2.22 -0.94
CA CYS A 175 13.65 3.42 -0.39
C CYS A 175 14.73 3.09 0.66
N GLY A 176 14.82 1.84 1.11
CA GLY A 176 15.81 1.40 2.10
C GLY A 176 15.36 1.61 3.54
N HIS A 177 14.05 1.62 3.80
CA HIS A 177 13.50 1.40 5.13
C HIS A 177 13.26 -0.10 5.28
N SER A 178 14.23 -0.83 5.85
CA SER A 178 13.93 -2.16 6.41
C SER A 178 13.04 -1.97 7.65
N PRO A 179 12.18 -2.95 7.98
CA PRO A 179 11.28 -2.88 9.14
C PRO A 179 11.99 -2.60 10.46
#